data_AF-A0A2M9QC32-F1
#
_entry.id   AF-A0A2M9QC32-F1
#
_cell.length_a   1.000
_cell.length_b   1.000
_cell.length_c   1.000
_cell.angle_alpha   90.00
_cell.angle_beta   90.00
_cell.angle_gamma   90.00
#
_symmetry.space_group_name_H-M   'P 1'
#
loop_
_entity.id
_entity.type
_entity.pdbx_description
1 polymer ?
#
loop_
_entity_poly.entity_id
_entity_poly.type
_entity_poly.pdbx_seq_one_letter_code
_entity_poly.pdbx_strand_id
1 'polypeptide(L)'
;MVKKQRTSKGLILLELVFYAVLPYVIWNFSREPLGDYTAMLISTIPGIVYTIYRFILDKQFNITGLFILSSLALGTTVNLLSGSAEQMIWNGVYLSLFYTFLYIVTLIIKRPLSLYFAVDFVYLQGYARMDSRALFFQKGIFKWFQFIQVIFIIRGLFMAGLTVYLLQKYGIDGYGGMLIYKQIAGWAFSIFIIGMFFYINVPVRNFFAKQQNQVQDNHNLTLQQSNATVE
;
A
#
# COMPACT_ATOMS: atom_id res chain seq x y z
N MET A 1 22.65 -1.31 -17.72
CA MET A 1 22.77 0.07 -17.19
C MET A 1 22.26 0.10 -15.76
N VAL A 2 23.17 0.20 -14.79
CA VAL A 2 22.85 0.22 -13.35
C VAL A 2 22.28 1.60 -13.02
N LYS A 3 20.98 1.68 -12.70
CA LYS A 3 20.35 2.91 -12.20
C LYS A 3 21.07 3.29 -10.91
N LYS A 4 21.80 4.41 -10.92
CA LYS A 4 22.45 5.04 -9.76
C LYS A 4 21.46 5.06 -8.59
N GLN A 5 21.74 4.29 -7.54
CA GLN A 5 20.97 4.33 -6.28
C GLN A 5 20.97 5.78 -5.79
N ARG A 6 19.86 6.50 -5.98
CA ARG A 6 19.63 7.78 -5.29
C ARG A 6 19.64 7.46 -3.79
N THR A 7 20.50 8.15 -3.05
CA THR A 7 20.68 8.01 -1.60
C THR A 7 19.32 8.04 -0.90
N SER A 8 18.98 7.00 -0.15
CA SER A 8 17.68 6.77 0.49
C SER A 8 17.20 7.96 1.34
N LYS A 9 18.12 8.69 1.97
CA LYS A 9 17.85 9.88 2.79
C LYS A 9 17.17 11.01 2.02
N GLY A 10 17.59 11.25 0.77
CA GLY A 10 17.02 12.33 -0.05
C GLY A 10 15.59 12.05 -0.50
N LEU A 11 15.24 10.77 -0.69
CA LEU A 11 13.89 10.37 -1.07
C LEU A 11 12.90 10.51 0.09
N ILE A 12 13.32 10.11 1.29
CA ILE A 12 12.50 10.27 2.52
C ILE A 12 12.24 11.75 2.80
N LEU A 13 13.25 12.61 2.62
CA LEU A 13 13.10 14.04 2.81
C LEU A 13 12.13 14.65 1.79
N LEU A 14 12.20 14.25 0.52
CA LEU A 14 11.23 14.67 -0.49
C LEU A 14 9.80 14.23 -0.14
N GLU A 15 9.60 13.01 0.34
CA GLU A 15 8.28 12.55 0.76
C GLU A 15 7.73 13.37 1.93
N LEU A 16 8.57 13.69 2.91
CA LEU A 16 8.17 14.54 4.03
C LEU A 16 7.80 15.95 3.58
N VAL A 17 8.56 16.52 2.63
CA VAL A 17 8.28 17.86 2.10
C VAL A 17 6.96 17.89 1.33
N PHE A 18 6.76 16.98 0.37
CA PHE A 18 5.59 17.01 -0.51
C PHE A 18 4.29 16.53 0.12
N TYR A 19 4.34 15.63 1.11
CA TYR A 19 3.14 15.10 1.76
C TYR A 19 2.85 15.66 3.15
N ALA A 20 3.80 16.35 3.80
CA ALA A 20 3.58 16.94 5.13
C ALA A 20 3.84 18.45 5.15
N VAL A 21 5.07 18.87 4.85
CA VAL A 21 5.49 20.27 5.05
C VAL A 21 4.75 21.21 4.11
N LEU A 22 4.76 20.95 2.80
CA LEU A 22 4.09 21.82 1.83
C LEU A 22 2.57 21.90 2.05
N PRO A 23 1.84 20.78 2.22
CA PRO A 23 0.41 20.85 2.55
C PRO A 23 0.12 21.66 3.82
N TYR A 24 0.92 21.47 4.88
CA TYR A 24 0.74 22.21 6.13
C TYR A 24 1.01 23.71 5.95
N VAL A 25 2.09 24.07 5.27
CA VAL A 25 2.44 25.47 4.98
C VAL A 25 1.34 26.11 4.13
N ILE A 26 0.92 25.46 3.03
CA ILE A 26 -0.15 25.97 2.17
C ILE A 26 -1.41 26.22 2.98
N TRP A 27 -1.87 25.24 3.77
CA TRP A 27 -3.03 25.41 4.64
C TRP A 27 -2.94 26.69 5.48
N ASN A 28 -1.85 26.88 6.23
CA ASN A 28 -1.74 28.02 7.14
C ASN A 28 -1.70 29.37 6.42
N PHE A 29 -1.05 29.47 5.25
CA PHE A 29 -0.93 30.73 4.51
C PHE A 29 -2.12 31.03 3.59
N SER A 30 -2.78 30.00 3.05
CA SER A 30 -3.87 30.19 2.09
C SER A 30 -5.25 30.24 2.72
N ARG A 31 -5.40 29.76 3.96
CA ARG A 31 -6.69 29.69 4.66
C ARG A 31 -7.36 31.04 4.82
N GLU A 32 -6.63 32.01 5.37
CA GLU A 32 -7.17 33.36 5.62
C GLU A 32 -7.64 34.07 4.34
N PRO A 33 -6.87 34.11 3.23
CA PRO A 33 -7.31 34.79 2.02
C PRO A 33 -8.29 33.99 1.13
N LEU A 34 -8.29 32.65 1.16
CA LEU A 34 -9.06 31.83 0.20
C LEU A 34 -10.21 31.04 0.83
N GLY A 35 -10.30 31.00 2.16
CA GLY A 35 -11.24 30.18 2.90
C GLY A 35 -10.84 28.71 2.99
N ASP A 36 -11.49 27.98 3.90
CA ASP A 36 -11.09 26.63 4.31
C ASP A 36 -11.09 25.63 3.15
N TYR A 37 -12.15 25.60 2.36
CA TYR A 37 -12.31 24.60 1.30
C TYR A 37 -11.24 24.73 0.22
N THR A 38 -11.03 25.95 -0.29
CA THR A 38 -10.02 26.21 -1.33
C THR A 38 -8.61 25.99 -0.80
N ALA A 39 -8.32 26.39 0.44
CA ALA A 39 -7.03 26.14 1.07
C ALA A 39 -6.73 24.64 1.20
N MET A 40 -7.73 23.83 1.61
CA MET A 40 -7.59 22.38 1.66
C MET A 40 -7.33 21.78 0.28
N LEU A 41 -8.06 22.20 -0.76
CA LEU A 41 -7.85 21.72 -2.13
C LEU A 41 -6.44 21.99 -2.62
N ILE A 42 -5.95 23.23 -2.48
CA ILE A 42 -4.60 23.62 -2.92
C ILE A 42 -3.55 22.85 -2.14
N SER A 43 -3.79 22.57 -0.86
CA SER A 43 -2.89 21.77 -0.01
C SER A 43 -2.70 20.34 -0.52
N THR A 44 -3.60 19.80 -1.35
CA THR A 44 -3.46 18.47 -1.96
C THR A 44 -2.56 18.46 -3.20
N ILE A 45 -2.36 19.61 -3.86
CA ILE A 45 -1.63 19.72 -5.13
C ILE A 45 -0.18 19.21 -5.03
N PRO A 46 0.62 19.57 -4.00
CA PRO A 46 1.99 19.06 -3.91
C PRO A 46 2.07 17.53 -3.93
N GLY A 47 1.20 16.86 -3.17
CA GLY A 47 1.14 15.41 -3.12
C GLY A 47 0.74 14.79 -4.47
N ILE A 48 -0.25 15.37 -5.16
CA ILE A 48 -0.68 14.93 -6.49
C ILE A 48 0.47 15.04 -7.50
N VAL A 49 1.10 16.22 -7.58
CA VAL A 49 2.21 16.49 -8.51
C VAL A 49 3.37 15.53 -8.26
N TYR A 50 3.76 15.34 -7.00
CA TYR A 50 4.83 14.43 -6.64
C TYR A 50 4.50 12.97 -6.99
N THR A 51 3.26 12.53 -6.74
CA THR A 51 2.80 11.17 -7.08
C THR A 51 2.88 10.93 -8.59
N ILE A 52 2.37 11.87 -9.40
CA ILE A 52 2.39 11.77 -10.87
C ILE A 52 3.83 11.77 -11.39
N TYR A 53 4.66 12.69 -10.89
CA TYR A 53 6.08 12.76 -11.26
C TYR A 53 6.80 11.43 -10.99
N ARG A 54 6.62 10.86 -9.80
CA ARG A 54 7.20 9.55 -9.42
C ARG A 54 6.68 8.43 -10.30
N PHE A 55 5.38 8.41 -10.56
CA PHE A 55 4.74 7.40 -11.41
C PHE A 55 5.36 7.36 -12.82
N ILE A 56 5.55 8.53 -13.44
CA ILE A 56 6.15 8.67 -14.78
C ILE A 56 7.61 8.18 -14.77
N LEU A 57 8.39 8.55 -13.74
CA LEU A 57 9.81 8.19 -13.63
C LEU A 57 10.03 6.70 -13.41
N ASP A 58 9.18 6.09 -12.59
CA ASP A 58 9.28 4.68 -12.21
C ASP A 58 8.53 3.75 -13.18
N LYS A 59 7.80 4.32 -14.17
CA LYS A 59 7.06 3.60 -15.21
C LYS A 59 6.18 2.48 -14.65
N GLN A 60 5.42 2.77 -13.61
CA GLN A 60 4.59 1.80 -12.88
C GLN A 60 3.29 1.43 -13.65
N PHE A 61 3.39 1.03 -14.93
CA PHE A 61 2.26 0.53 -15.72
C PHE A 61 1.90 -0.92 -15.34
N ASN A 62 1.65 -1.14 -14.05
CA ASN A 62 1.29 -2.42 -13.47
C ASN A 62 0.04 -2.28 -12.60
N ILE A 63 -0.41 -3.37 -11.97
CA ILE A 63 -1.68 -3.37 -11.22
C ILE A 63 -1.60 -2.39 -10.04
N THR A 64 -0.46 -2.35 -9.36
CA THR A 64 -0.19 -1.45 -8.23
C THR A 64 -0.25 0.01 -8.66
N GLY A 65 0.45 0.34 -9.73
CA GLY A 65 0.49 1.69 -10.23
C GLY A 65 -0.86 2.16 -10.77
N LEU A 66 -1.61 1.29 -11.45
CA LEU A 66 -2.98 1.61 -11.89
C LEU A 66 -3.90 1.85 -10.68
N PHE A 67 -3.74 1.06 -9.61
CA PHE A 67 -4.49 1.26 -8.37
C PHE A 67 -4.13 2.62 -7.71
N ILE A 68 -2.85 2.98 -7.66
CA ILE A 68 -2.39 4.28 -7.13
C ILE A 68 -2.97 5.44 -7.96
N LEU A 69 -2.85 5.39 -9.29
CA LEU A 69 -3.37 6.46 -10.15
C LEU A 69 -4.89 6.57 -10.10
N SER A 70 -5.60 5.43 -10.14
CA SER A 70 -7.06 5.42 -10.06
C SER A 70 -7.55 5.97 -8.73
N SER A 71 -6.86 5.63 -7.62
CA SER A 71 -7.23 6.15 -6.31
C SER A 71 -6.92 7.64 -6.14
N LEU A 72 -5.80 8.11 -6.69
CA LEU A 72 -5.48 9.53 -6.76
C LEU A 72 -6.52 10.32 -7.57
N ALA A 73 -6.91 9.79 -8.74
CA ALA A 73 -7.91 10.41 -9.61
C ALA A 73 -9.28 10.48 -8.92
N LEU A 74 -9.74 9.36 -8.36
CA LEU A 74 -11.01 9.31 -7.62
C LEU A 74 -11.00 10.27 -6.42
N GLY A 75 -9.93 10.27 -5.62
CA GLY A 75 -9.80 11.18 -4.48
C GLY A 75 -9.81 12.64 -4.90
N THR A 76 -9.10 13.00 -5.97
CA THR A 76 -9.06 14.36 -6.50
C THR A 76 -10.43 14.80 -7.00
N THR A 77 -11.10 13.97 -7.79
CA THR A 77 -12.46 14.25 -8.29
C THR A 77 -13.44 14.44 -7.14
N VAL A 78 -13.44 13.53 -6.17
CA VAL A 78 -14.33 13.60 -5.02
C VAL A 78 -14.07 14.85 -4.18
N ASN A 79 -12.81 15.26 -4.01
CA ASN A 79 -12.44 16.49 -3.31
C ASN A 79 -12.95 17.73 -4.06
N LEU A 80 -12.78 17.79 -5.38
CA LEU A 80 -13.25 18.92 -6.20
C LEU A 80 -14.77 19.06 -6.18
N LEU A 81 -15.49 17.94 -6.07
CA LEU A 81 -16.96 17.89 -6.03
C LEU A 81 -17.53 18.02 -4.61
N SER A 82 -16.70 18.21 -3.57
CA SER A 82 -17.15 18.24 -2.19
C SER A 82 -18.02 19.44 -1.84
N GLY A 83 -17.80 20.60 -2.48
CA GLY A 83 -18.57 21.83 -2.24
C GLY A 83 -18.34 22.52 -0.89
N SER A 84 -17.77 21.84 0.11
CA SER A 84 -17.34 22.42 1.39
C SER A 84 -16.14 21.68 2.00
N ALA A 85 -15.43 22.35 2.91
CA ALA A 85 -14.29 21.79 3.64
C ALA A 85 -14.67 20.56 4.48
N GLU A 86 -15.78 20.63 5.21
CA GLU A 86 -16.28 19.52 6.02
C GLU A 86 -16.63 18.31 5.15
N GLN A 87 -17.36 18.54 4.05
CA GLN A 87 -17.73 17.48 3.12
C GLN A 87 -16.51 16.84 2.48
N MET A 88 -15.44 17.60 2.22
CA MET A 88 -14.17 17.06 1.72
C MET A 88 -13.51 16.10 2.70
N ILE A 89 -13.59 16.38 4.01
CA ILE A 89 -13.08 15.47 5.05
C ILE A 89 -13.93 14.19 5.10
N TRP A 90 -15.26 14.32 5.13
CA TRP A 90 -16.18 13.17 5.13
C TRP A 90 -16.05 12.31 3.89
N ASN A 91 -15.93 12.93 2.72
CA ASN A 91 -15.66 12.25 1.47
C ASN A 91 -14.37 11.43 1.54
N GLY A 92 -13.32 11.96 2.17
CA GLY A 92 -12.10 11.21 2.45
C GLY A 92 -12.32 10.00 3.35
N VAL A 93 -13.20 10.10 4.35
CA VAL A 93 -13.61 8.97 5.21
C VAL A 93 -14.35 7.92 4.40
N TYR A 94 -15.36 8.31 3.61
CA TYR A 94 -16.13 7.39 2.77
C TYR A 94 -15.26 6.70 1.74
N LEU A 95 -14.31 7.41 1.13
CA LEU A 95 -13.38 6.83 0.16
C LEU A 95 -12.42 5.83 0.82
N SER A 96 -11.94 6.12 2.04
CA SER A 96 -11.15 5.16 2.84
C SER A 96 -11.94 3.89 3.16
N LEU A 97 -13.20 4.03 3.56
CA LEU A 97 -14.10 2.91 3.82
C LEU A 97 -14.42 2.12 2.54
N PHE A 98 -14.57 2.80 1.40
CA PHE A 98 -14.74 2.16 0.10
C PHE A 98 -13.53 1.28 -0.28
N TYR A 99 -12.29 1.78 -0.17
CA TYR A 99 -11.11 0.94 -0.42
C TYR A 99 -10.98 -0.20 0.58
N THR A 100 -11.32 0.04 1.85
CA THR A 100 -11.37 -1.01 2.87
C THR A 100 -12.35 -2.11 2.48
N PHE A 101 -13.53 -1.72 1.99
CA PHE A 101 -14.52 -2.66 1.49
C PHE A 101 -13.99 -3.47 0.29
N LEU A 102 -13.33 -2.84 -0.68
CA LEU A 102 -12.68 -3.55 -1.79
C LEU A 102 -11.63 -4.56 -1.30
N TYR A 103 -10.86 -4.22 -0.27
CA TYR A 103 -9.92 -5.14 0.36
C TYR A 103 -10.60 -6.32 1.04
N ILE A 104 -11.73 -6.11 1.71
CA ILE A 104 -12.54 -7.18 2.30
C ILE A 104 -13.10 -8.09 1.20
N VAL A 105 -13.72 -7.53 0.16
CA VAL A 105 -14.29 -8.30 -0.96
C VAL A 105 -13.21 -9.15 -1.62
N THR A 106 -12.05 -8.57 -1.93
CA THR A 106 -10.94 -9.27 -2.59
C THR A 106 -10.33 -10.36 -1.70
N LEU A 107 -10.35 -10.18 -0.38
CA LEU A 107 -9.99 -11.21 0.58
C LEU A 107 -10.98 -12.38 0.58
N ILE A 108 -12.30 -12.10 0.58
CA ILE A 108 -13.37 -13.11 0.60
C ILE A 108 -13.35 -13.96 -0.67
N ILE A 109 -13.19 -13.36 -1.85
CA ILE A 109 -13.08 -14.10 -3.12
C ILE A 109 -11.72 -14.81 -3.31
N LYS A 110 -10.87 -14.84 -2.28
CA LYS A 110 -9.53 -15.47 -2.28
C LYS A 110 -8.61 -14.93 -3.38
N ARG A 111 -8.73 -13.63 -3.69
CA ARG A 111 -7.86 -12.91 -4.64
C ARG A 111 -7.37 -11.60 -4.01
N PRO A 112 -6.62 -11.66 -2.90
CA PRO A 112 -6.22 -10.46 -2.17
C PRO A 112 -5.37 -9.53 -3.08
N LEU A 113 -5.71 -8.24 -3.10
CA LEU A 113 -4.98 -7.22 -3.87
C LEU A 113 -3.51 -7.14 -3.47
N SER A 114 -3.21 -7.35 -2.18
CA SER A 114 -1.83 -7.41 -1.67
C SER A 114 -0.95 -8.44 -2.38
N LEU A 115 -1.50 -9.55 -2.89
CA LEU A 115 -0.74 -10.53 -3.68
C LEU A 115 -0.32 -9.93 -5.01
N TYR A 116 -1.23 -9.22 -5.70
CA TYR A 116 -0.91 -8.57 -6.97
C TYR A 116 0.11 -7.44 -6.77
N PHE A 117 0.00 -6.70 -5.67
CA PHE A 117 1.01 -5.71 -5.30
C PHE A 117 2.38 -6.34 -5.04
N ALA A 118 2.42 -7.52 -4.42
CA ALA A 118 3.65 -8.26 -4.22
C ALA A 118 4.29 -8.69 -5.54
N VAL A 119 3.51 -9.20 -6.49
CA VAL A 119 4.00 -9.60 -7.82
C VAL A 119 4.66 -8.43 -8.53
N ASP A 120 4.05 -7.26 -8.46
CA ASP A 120 4.61 -6.04 -9.03
C ASP A 120 5.89 -5.59 -8.32
N PHE A 121 5.93 -5.71 -6.99
CA PHE A 121 7.09 -5.36 -6.18
C PHE A 121 8.30 -6.25 -6.49
N VAL A 122 8.12 -7.57 -6.58
CA VAL A 122 9.22 -8.50 -6.93
C VAL A 122 9.61 -8.40 -8.41
N TYR A 123 8.67 -8.02 -9.28
CA TYR A 123 9.00 -7.71 -10.67
C TYR A 123 10.00 -6.55 -10.79
N LEU A 124 9.86 -5.52 -9.95
CA LEU A 124 10.83 -4.43 -9.87
C LEU A 124 12.21 -4.88 -9.33
N GLN A 125 12.29 -6.02 -8.65
CA GLN A 125 13.53 -6.63 -8.19
C GLN A 125 14.18 -7.55 -9.25
N GLY A 126 13.53 -7.74 -10.40
CA GLY A 126 14.05 -8.54 -11.52
C GLY A 126 13.42 -9.92 -11.67
N TYR A 127 12.45 -10.31 -10.83
CA TYR A 127 11.76 -11.60 -10.96
C TYR A 127 10.66 -11.55 -12.03
N ALA A 128 10.45 -12.66 -12.75
CA ALA A 128 9.36 -12.75 -13.72
C ALA A 128 7.99 -12.78 -13.02
N ARG A 129 6.99 -12.09 -13.60
CA ARG A 129 5.64 -11.97 -13.02
C ARG A 129 4.91 -13.30 -12.95
N MET A 130 5.05 -14.14 -13.97
CA MET A 130 4.36 -15.44 -14.05
C MET A 130 4.81 -16.39 -12.95
N ASP A 131 6.13 -16.52 -12.78
CA ASP A 131 6.72 -17.40 -11.77
C ASP A 131 6.36 -16.93 -10.35
N SER A 132 6.44 -15.61 -10.12
CA SER A 132 6.07 -15.00 -8.84
C SER A 132 4.59 -15.23 -8.51
N ARG A 133 3.71 -15.09 -9.51
CA ARG A 133 2.27 -15.34 -9.32
C ARG A 133 2.01 -16.80 -8.98
N ALA A 134 2.56 -17.74 -9.74
CA ALA A 134 2.38 -19.17 -9.49
C ALA A 134 2.84 -19.55 -8.07
N LEU A 135 4.00 -19.01 -7.65
CA LEU A 135 4.55 -19.20 -6.32
C LEU A 135 3.65 -18.63 -5.21
N PHE A 136 3.15 -17.41 -5.38
CA PHE A 136 2.37 -16.72 -4.36
C PHE A 136 0.97 -17.30 -4.13
N PHE A 137 0.44 -18.05 -5.10
CA PHE A 137 -0.80 -18.81 -4.94
C PHE A 137 -0.63 -20.15 -4.21
N GLN A 138 0.60 -20.59 -3.90
CA GLN A 138 0.82 -21.79 -3.10
C GLN A 138 0.30 -21.60 -1.68
N LYS A 139 -0.41 -22.61 -1.14
CA LYS A 139 -1.17 -22.53 0.12
C LYS A 139 -0.38 -21.99 1.32
N GLY A 140 0.93 -22.28 1.41
CA GLY A 140 1.79 -21.81 2.48
C GLY A 140 2.11 -20.31 2.40
N ILE A 141 2.35 -19.81 1.18
CA ILE A 141 2.74 -18.42 0.91
C ILE A 141 1.50 -17.53 0.81
N PHE A 142 0.42 -18.05 0.22
CA PHE A 142 -0.84 -17.34 0.04
C PHE A 142 -1.41 -16.77 1.34
N LYS A 143 -1.31 -17.51 2.45
CA LYS A 143 -1.77 -17.06 3.78
C LYS A 143 -1.07 -15.77 4.23
N TRP A 144 0.20 -15.57 3.90
CA TRP A 144 0.91 -14.34 4.23
C TRP A 144 0.34 -13.12 3.51
N PHE A 145 -0.06 -13.27 2.25
CA PHE A 145 -0.76 -12.20 1.53
C PHE A 145 -2.15 -11.94 2.12
N GLN A 146 -2.86 -12.96 2.60
CA GLN A 146 -4.11 -12.73 3.34
C GLN A 146 -3.86 -11.92 4.63
N PHE A 147 -2.79 -12.20 5.38
CA PHE A 147 -2.42 -11.39 6.55
C PHE A 147 -2.09 -9.94 6.19
N ILE A 148 -1.29 -9.72 5.14
CA ILE A 148 -1.01 -8.36 4.65
C ILE A 148 -2.31 -7.67 4.22
N GLN A 149 -3.23 -8.39 3.58
CA GLN A 149 -4.53 -7.85 3.20
C GLN A 149 -5.35 -7.40 4.42
N VAL A 150 -5.33 -8.18 5.51
CA VAL A 150 -5.98 -7.82 6.78
C VAL A 150 -5.33 -6.56 7.38
N ILE A 151 -4.02 -6.39 7.29
CA ILE A 151 -3.34 -5.17 7.74
C ILE A 151 -3.82 -3.96 6.93
N PHE A 152 -4.00 -4.09 5.61
CA PHE A 152 -4.58 -3.02 4.79
C PHE A 152 -6.01 -2.65 5.24
N ILE A 153 -6.83 -3.64 5.62
CA ILE A 153 -8.19 -3.42 6.13
C ILE A 153 -8.13 -2.67 7.47
N ILE A 154 -7.30 -3.13 8.41
CA ILE A 154 -7.11 -2.48 9.72
C ILE A 154 -6.63 -1.04 9.54
N ARG A 155 -5.65 -0.81 8.66
CA ARG A 155 -5.17 0.54 8.32
C ARG A 155 -6.31 1.42 7.82
N GLY A 156 -7.13 0.92 6.89
CA GLY A 156 -8.23 1.70 6.30
C GLY A 156 -9.29 2.09 7.34
N LEU A 157 -9.67 1.17 8.22
CA LEU A 157 -10.59 1.43 9.33
C LEU A 157 -9.98 2.40 10.35
N PHE A 158 -8.71 2.20 10.72
CA PHE A 158 -8.01 3.08 11.64
C PHE A 158 -7.90 4.50 11.10
N MET A 159 -7.54 4.68 9.83
CA MET A 159 -7.42 6.00 9.20
C MET A 159 -8.77 6.71 9.09
N ALA A 160 -9.85 5.97 8.80
CA ALA A 160 -11.21 6.49 8.83
C ALA A 160 -11.60 6.94 10.24
N GLY A 161 -11.41 6.07 11.25
CA GLY A 161 -11.72 6.37 12.65
C GLY A 161 -10.89 7.54 13.20
N LEU A 162 -9.60 7.59 12.90
CA LEU A 162 -8.71 8.71 13.26
C LEU A 162 -9.20 10.02 12.65
N THR A 163 -9.62 10.01 11.38
CA THR A 163 -10.13 11.21 10.71
C THR A 163 -11.42 11.69 11.37
N VAL A 164 -12.36 10.80 11.65
CA VAL A 164 -13.63 11.15 12.33
C VAL A 164 -13.35 11.69 13.74
N TYR A 165 -12.48 11.04 14.51
CA TYR A 165 -12.10 11.48 15.84
C TYR A 165 -11.51 12.89 15.84
N LEU A 166 -10.57 13.16 14.93
CA LEU A 166 -9.94 14.47 14.84
C LEU A 166 -10.91 15.55 14.35
N LEU A 167 -11.80 15.21 13.41
CA LEU A 167 -12.84 16.12 12.94
C LEU A 167 -13.81 16.51 14.05
N GLN A 168 -14.27 15.54 14.86
CA GLN A 168 -15.15 15.81 15.98
C GLN A 168 -14.46 16.62 17.09
N LYS A 169 -13.16 16.41 17.31
CA LYS A 169 -12.42 17.06 18.39
C LYS A 169 -11.97 18.47 18.05
N TYR A 170 -11.49 18.71 16.84
CA TYR A 170 -10.84 19.96 16.45
C TYR A 170 -11.54 20.70 15.30
N GLY A 171 -12.62 20.14 14.74
CA GLY A 171 -13.33 20.72 13.62
C GLY A 171 -12.45 20.91 12.38
N ILE A 172 -12.86 21.83 11.52
CA ILE A 172 -12.14 22.21 10.31
C ILE A 172 -10.87 23.02 10.67
N ASP A 173 -10.93 23.80 11.74
CA ASP A 173 -9.78 24.58 12.25
C ASP A 173 -8.55 23.71 12.52
N GLY A 174 -8.77 22.48 12.98
CA GLY A 174 -7.73 21.50 13.25
C GLY A 174 -7.15 20.79 12.02
N TYR A 175 -7.51 21.17 10.79
CA TYR A 175 -7.09 20.46 9.57
C TYR A 175 -5.56 20.33 9.43
N GLY A 176 -4.81 21.39 9.74
CA GLY A 176 -3.35 21.34 9.74
C GLY A 176 -2.79 20.26 10.67
N GLY A 177 -3.36 20.11 11.87
CA GLY A 177 -3.04 19.03 12.80
C GLY A 177 -3.45 17.66 12.23
N MET A 178 -4.65 17.56 11.63
CA MET A 178 -5.10 16.33 10.98
C MET A 178 -4.14 15.83 9.91
N LEU A 179 -3.59 16.72 9.08
CA LEU A 179 -2.58 16.35 8.08
C LEU A 179 -1.39 15.64 8.72
N ILE A 180 -0.85 16.20 9.81
CA ILE A 180 0.32 15.65 10.50
C ILE A 180 -0.01 14.29 11.13
N TYR A 181 -1.10 14.18 11.91
CA TYR A 181 -1.48 12.92 12.56
C TYR A 181 -1.71 11.80 11.53
N LYS A 182 -2.42 12.10 10.44
CA LYS A 182 -2.70 11.14 9.38
C LYS A 182 -1.43 10.74 8.63
N GLN A 183 -0.49 11.67 8.42
CA GLN A 183 0.77 11.36 7.75
C GLN A 183 1.66 10.45 8.60
N ILE A 184 1.80 10.73 9.89
CA ILE A 184 2.57 9.89 10.83
C ILE A 184 1.96 8.48 10.89
N ALA A 185 0.64 8.38 11.05
CA ALA A 185 -0.05 7.09 11.04
C ALA A 185 0.16 6.35 9.71
N GLY A 186 0.04 7.06 8.58
CA GLY A 186 0.28 6.52 7.24
C GLY A 186 1.68 5.94 7.06
N TRP A 187 2.71 6.66 7.51
CA TRP A 187 4.10 6.18 7.47
C TRP A 187 4.34 4.98 8.39
N ALA A 188 3.77 4.98 9.60
CA ALA A 188 3.88 3.84 10.51
C ALA A 188 3.34 2.55 9.87
N PHE A 189 2.14 2.61 9.28
CA PHE A 189 1.59 1.48 8.54
C PHE A 189 2.41 1.12 7.29
N SER A 190 2.93 2.10 6.56
CA SER A 190 3.70 1.85 5.35
C SER A 190 5.01 1.13 5.66
N ILE A 191 5.75 1.56 6.69
CA ILE A 191 6.96 0.88 7.18
C ILE A 191 6.63 -0.56 7.59
N PHE A 192 5.53 -0.74 8.33
CA PHE A 192 5.09 -2.06 8.78
C PHE A 192 4.75 -3.01 7.60
N ILE A 193 3.98 -2.52 6.62
CA ILE A 193 3.59 -3.31 5.43
C ILE A 193 4.81 -3.66 4.57
N ILE A 194 5.71 -2.70 4.34
CA ILE A 194 6.96 -2.94 3.61
C ILE A 194 7.81 -3.99 4.34
N GLY A 195 7.95 -3.86 5.67
CA GLY A 195 8.63 -4.86 6.50
C GLY A 195 8.04 -6.26 6.34
N MET A 196 6.72 -6.39 6.30
CA MET A 196 6.03 -7.66 6.05
C MET A 196 6.32 -8.22 4.66
N PHE A 197 6.33 -7.39 3.61
CA PHE A 197 6.71 -7.85 2.26
C PHE A 197 8.15 -8.37 2.21
N PHE A 198 9.10 -7.73 2.90
CA PHE A 198 10.46 -8.26 3.02
C PHE A 198 10.51 -9.56 3.81
N TYR A 199 9.74 -9.66 4.91
CA TYR A 199 9.68 -10.85 5.75
C TYR A 199 9.17 -12.08 5.00
N ILE A 200 8.29 -11.93 4.00
CA ILE A 200 7.76 -13.04 3.17
C ILE A 200 8.85 -13.89 2.50
N ASN A 201 10.06 -13.34 2.28
CA ASN A 201 11.16 -14.14 1.74
C ASN A 201 11.56 -15.32 2.65
N VAL A 202 11.40 -15.19 3.96
CA VAL A 202 11.68 -16.26 4.93
C VAL A 202 10.73 -17.46 4.78
N PRO A 203 9.39 -17.30 4.85
CA PRO A 203 8.47 -18.41 4.64
C PRO A 203 8.51 -18.95 3.21
N VAL A 204 8.79 -18.13 2.20
CA VAL A 204 8.99 -18.59 0.82
C VAL A 204 10.18 -19.56 0.73
N ARG A 205 11.34 -19.19 1.26
CA ARG A 205 12.53 -20.08 1.29
C ARG A 205 12.25 -21.37 2.05
N ASN A 206 11.61 -21.27 3.21
CA ASN A 206 11.28 -22.44 4.02
C ASN A 206 10.28 -23.37 3.32
N PHE A 207 9.37 -22.80 2.52
CA PHE A 207 8.41 -23.59 1.73
C PHE A 207 9.13 -24.39 0.65
N PHE A 208 10.07 -23.78 -0.08
CA PHE A 208 10.90 -24.50 -1.06
C PHE A 208 11.74 -25.60 -0.42
N ALA A 209 12.39 -25.34 0.72
CA ALA A 209 13.16 -26.34 1.45
C ALA A 209 12.30 -27.56 1.86
N LYS A 210 11.07 -27.33 2.31
CA LYS A 210 10.14 -28.41 2.66
C LYS A 210 9.70 -29.22 1.43
N GLN A 211 9.41 -28.58 0.30
CA GLN A 211 9.07 -29.30 -0.93
C GLN A 211 10.23 -30.17 -1.42
N GLN A 212 11.45 -29.65 -1.39
CA GLN A 212 12.64 -30.40 -1.82
C GLN A 212 12.87 -31.63 -0.93
N ASN A 213 12.76 -31.48 0.38
CA ASN A 213 12.89 -32.61 1.32
C ASN A 213 11.80 -33.67 1.10
N GLN A 214 10.54 -33.26 0.84
CA GLN A 214 9.46 -34.22 0.54
C GLN A 214 9.68 -35.00 -0.76
N VAL A 215 10.24 -34.36 -1.79
CA VAL A 215 10.58 -35.05 -3.05
C VAL A 215 11.72 -36.03 -2.81
N GLN A 216 12.73 -35.64 -2.04
CA GLN A 216 13.87 -36.50 -1.68
C GLN A 216 13.40 -37.72 -0.87
N ASP A 217 12.56 -37.53 0.14
CA ASP A 217 12.02 -38.61 0.98
C ASP A 217 11.17 -39.59 0.16
N ASN A 218 10.30 -39.09 -0.73
CA ASN A 218 9.49 -39.95 -1.60
C ASN A 218 10.34 -40.75 -2.60
N HIS A 219 11.45 -40.18 -3.08
CA HIS A 219 12.39 -40.90 -3.95
C HIS A 219 13.13 -42.00 -3.19
N ASN A 220 13.56 -41.74 -1.96
CA ASN A 220 14.22 -42.74 -1.11
C ASN A 220 13.28 -43.90 -0.74
N LEU A 221 12.00 -43.61 -0.48
CA LEU A 221 10.97 -44.63 -0.20
C LEU A 221 10.71 -45.53 -1.41
N THR A 222 10.67 -44.98 -2.63
CA THR A 222 10.48 -45.77 -3.85
C THR A 222 11.67 -46.67 -4.17
N LEU A 223 12.90 -46.21 -3.90
CA LEU A 223 14.11 -47.04 -4.04
C LEU A 223 14.15 -48.20 -3.03
N GLN A 224 13.77 -47.96 -1.76
CA GLN A 224 13.69 -49.03 -0.76
C GLN A 224 12.64 -50.09 -1.12
N GLN A 225 11.46 -49.67 -1.58
CA GLN A 225 10.40 -50.60 -2.01
C GLN A 225 10.79 -51.41 -3.26
N SER A 226 11.51 -50.79 -4.20
CA SER A 226 12.04 -51.48 -5.38
C SER A 226 13.08 -52.54 -5.04
N ASN A 227 13.90 -52.31 -4.02
CA ASN A 227 14.93 -53.28 -3.62
C ASN A 227 14.35 -54.44 -2.80
N ALA A 228 13.28 -54.20 -2.05
CA ALA A 228 12.61 -55.21 -1.22
C ALA A 228 11.73 -56.21 -2.00
N THR A 229 11.41 -55.94 -3.28
CA THR A 229 10.62 -56.82 -4.14
C THR A 229 11.47 -57.67 -5.10
N VAL A 230 12.78 -57.50 -5.09
CA VAL A 230 13.73 -58.21 -5.97
C VAL A 230 14.51 -59.30 -5.21
N GLU A 231 14.33 -59.41 -3.89
CA GLU A 231 14.75 -60.54 -3.04
C GLU A 231 13.62 -61.57 -2.86
#